data_AF-A0A7V9ZKQ6-F1
#
_entry.id   AF-A0A7V9ZKQ6-F1
#
_cell.length_a   1.000
_cell.length_b   1.000
_cell.length_c   1.000
_cell.angle_alpha   90.00
_cell.angle_beta   90.00
_cell.angle_gamma   90.00
#
_symmetry.space_group_name_H-M   'P 1'
#
loop_
_entity.id
_entity.type
_entity.pdbx_description
1 polymer ?
#
loop_
_entity_poly.entity_id
_entity_poly.type
_entity_poly.pdbx_seq_one_letter_code
_entity_poly.pdbx_strand_id
1 'polypeptide(L)'
;TGLRRSEICALQWSDLALDSGRLSVRRAVVIVDGIPIVKAPKTDRPRRSVDLDVKTAALLREHRRLQLEERLRAGTAWTAGDWCFTNEIGEPLNPNWVGRRFSKLASAADLPAISMRQLRHSHATALLAAGEHPKIVQERLGHSSISITLDTYSAVLPNMQRAAVDRLAQIMEG
;
A
#
# COMPACT_ATOMS: atom_id res chain seq x y z
N THR A 1 2.07 -0.59 4.57
CA THR A 1 2.80 -0.29 3.30
C THR A 1 2.40 1.04 2.68
N GLY A 2 1.14 1.47 2.80
CA GLY A 2 0.67 2.75 2.27
C GLY A 2 0.34 2.72 0.78
N LEU A 3 0.26 1.56 0.13
CA LEU A 3 -0.13 1.46 -1.29
C LEU A 3 -1.57 1.92 -1.52
N ARG A 4 -1.85 2.40 -2.75
CA ARG A 4 -3.22 2.65 -3.20
C ARG A 4 -3.91 1.30 -3.42
N ARG A 5 -5.21 1.24 -3.14
CA ARG A 5 -6.03 0.04 -3.37
C ARG A 5 -5.88 -0.53 -4.79
N SER A 6 -5.85 0.34 -5.81
CA SER A 6 -5.65 -0.09 -7.20
C SER A 6 -4.27 -0.68 -7.47
N GLU A 7 -3.23 -0.22 -6.78
CA GLU A 7 -1.87 -0.79 -6.84
C GLU A 7 -1.86 -2.16 -6.16
N ILE A 8 -2.50 -2.30 -4.99
CA ILE A 8 -2.62 -3.57 -4.26
C ILE A 8 -3.30 -4.64 -5.13
N CYS A 9 -4.42 -4.30 -5.77
CA CYS A 9 -5.16 -5.23 -6.63
C CYS A 9 -4.39 -5.63 -7.90
N ALA A 10 -3.30 -4.93 -8.23
CA ALA A 10 -2.49 -5.19 -9.42
C ALA A 10 -1.12 -5.81 -9.08
N LEU A 11 -0.87 -6.17 -7.83
CA LEU A 11 0.38 -6.83 -7.43
C LEU A 11 0.43 -8.25 -7.99
N GLN A 12 1.59 -8.61 -8.53
CA GLN A 12 1.95 -9.98 -8.86
C GLN A 12 3.01 -10.50 -7.88
N TRP A 13 3.13 -11.81 -7.72
CA TRP A 13 4.15 -12.36 -6.83
C TRP A 13 5.57 -12.01 -7.27
N SER A 14 5.78 -11.83 -8.58
CA SER A 14 7.03 -11.33 -9.17
C SER A 14 7.39 -9.89 -8.76
N ASP A 15 6.44 -9.11 -8.22
CA ASP A 15 6.69 -7.78 -7.68
C ASP A 15 7.28 -7.81 -6.26
N LEU A 16 7.28 -8.99 -5.61
CA LEU A 16 7.58 -9.16 -4.19
C LEU A 16 8.87 -9.95 -3.97
N ALA A 17 9.95 -9.24 -3.67
CA ALA A 17 11.19 -9.83 -3.15
C ALA A 17 11.09 -9.95 -1.63
N LEU A 18 10.32 -10.93 -1.15
CA LEU A 18 9.96 -11.07 0.28
C LEU A 18 11.17 -11.38 1.18
N ASP A 19 12.22 -12.01 0.66
CA ASP A 19 13.43 -12.32 1.42
C ASP A 19 14.26 -11.07 1.71
N SER A 20 14.33 -10.15 0.74
CA SER A 20 14.93 -8.83 0.93
C SER A 20 13.93 -7.78 1.46
N GLY A 21 12.70 -8.18 1.80
CA GLY A 21 11.66 -7.29 2.30
C GLY A 21 11.28 -6.15 1.34
N ARG A 22 11.25 -6.38 0.02
CA ARG A 22 11.01 -5.30 -0.96
C ARG A 22 9.82 -5.58 -1.86
N LEU A 23 8.95 -4.58 -2.02
CA LEU A 23 7.82 -4.58 -2.95
C LEU A 23 8.06 -3.56 -4.06
N SER A 24 7.86 -3.95 -5.32
CA SER A 24 7.90 -3.04 -6.48
C SER A 24 6.48 -2.64 -6.91
N VAL A 25 6.15 -1.35 -6.94
CA VAL A 25 4.86 -0.88 -7.46
C VAL A 25 4.97 -0.71 -8.98
N ARG A 26 4.49 -1.72 -9.71
CA ARG A 26 4.65 -1.82 -11.18
C ARG A 26 3.41 -1.50 -11.99
N ARG A 27 2.22 -1.58 -11.38
CA ARG A 27 0.91 -1.61 -12.07
C ARG A 27 -0.18 -1.04 -11.17
N ALA A 28 -1.34 -0.76 -11.75
CA ALA A 28 -2.57 -0.48 -11.03
C ALA A 28 -3.80 -0.97 -11.82
N VAL A 29 -4.82 -1.48 -11.11
CA VAL A 29 -6.13 -1.77 -11.71
C VAL A 29 -6.94 -0.49 -11.80
N VAL A 30 -7.38 -0.15 -13.00
CA VAL A 30 -8.32 0.95 -13.26
C VAL A 30 -9.64 0.38 -13.76
N ILE A 31 -10.73 1.10 -13.56
CA ILE A 31 -12.03 0.73 -14.14
C ILE A 31 -12.23 1.57 -15.40
N VAL A 32 -12.50 0.91 -16.52
CA VAL A 32 -12.86 1.54 -17.81
C VAL A 32 -14.17 0.92 -18.24
N ASP A 33 -15.21 1.73 -18.41
CA ASP A 33 -16.56 1.28 -18.78
C ASP A 33 -17.10 0.14 -17.89
N GLY A 34 -16.80 0.21 -16.58
CA GLY A 34 -17.19 -0.80 -15.60
C GLY A 34 -16.27 -2.02 -15.51
N ILE A 35 -15.34 -2.18 -16.45
CA ILE A 35 -14.44 -3.34 -16.56
C ILE A 35 -13.10 -3.03 -15.86
N PRO A 36 -12.59 -3.93 -14.99
CA PRO A 36 -11.26 -3.80 -14.43
C PRO A 36 -10.18 -4.07 -15.48
N ILE A 37 -9.31 -3.09 -15.73
CA ILE A 37 -8.17 -3.17 -16.64
C ILE A 37 -6.89 -2.88 -15.88
N VAL A 38 -5.88 -3.73 -16.04
CA VAL A 38 -4.57 -3.52 -15.43
C VAL A 38 -3.72 -2.62 -16.32
N LYS A 39 -3.40 -1.42 -15.84
CA LYS A 39 -2.53 -0.47 -16.55
C LYS A 39 -1.17 -0.35 -15.87
N ALA A 40 -0.13 -0.12 -16.68
CA ALA A 40 1.12 0.40 -16.19
C ALA A 40 0.93 1.86 -15.70
N PRO A 41 1.78 2.36 -14.78
CA PRO A 41 1.76 3.76 -14.37
C PRO A 41 1.78 4.70 -15.58
N LYS A 42 1.00 5.80 -15.51
CA LYS A 42 0.86 6.78 -16.59
C LYS A 42 2.14 7.56 -16.92
N THR A 43 3.24 7.38 -16.18
CA THR A 43 4.45 8.19 -16.30
C THR A 43 5.69 7.33 -16.37
N ASP A 44 6.71 7.84 -17.08
CA ASP A 44 8.05 7.28 -17.22
C ASP A 44 8.89 7.37 -15.93
N ARG A 45 8.21 7.57 -14.79
CA ARG A 45 8.88 7.66 -13.48
C ARG A 45 9.35 6.28 -13.07
N PRO A 46 10.54 6.19 -12.46
CA PRO A 46 11.06 4.91 -11.98
C PRO A 46 10.03 4.26 -11.06
N ARG A 47 9.76 2.98 -11.30
CA ARG A 47 8.83 2.16 -10.51
C ARG A 47 9.28 2.25 -9.05
N ARG A 48 8.42 2.82 -8.18
CA ARG A 48 8.79 2.99 -6.78
C ARG A 48 8.87 1.64 -6.09
N SER A 49 9.85 1.49 -5.21
CA SER A 49 9.94 0.36 -4.30
C SER A 49 9.48 0.78 -2.91
N VAL A 50 8.88 -0.16 -2.18
CA VAL A 50 8.42 0.03 -0.81
C VAL A 50 9.02 -1.11 0.02
N ASP A 51 9.83 -0.75 1.01
CA ASP A 51 10.33 -1.74 1.95
C ASP A 51 9.22 -2.19 2.91
N LEU A 52 9.20 -3.50 3.14
CA LEU A 52 8.27 -4.25 3.96
C LEU A 52 8.98 -4.64 5.26
N ASP A 53 8.28 -4.47 6.38
CA ASP A 53 8.71 -5.05 7.64
C ASP A 53 8.57 -6.59 7.61
N VAL A 54 9.29 -7.24 8.51
CA VAL A 54 9.34 -8.71 8.62
C VAL A 54 7.94 -9.32 8.80
N LYS A 55 7.07 -8.66 9.57
CA LYS A 55 5.70 -9.15 9.83
C LYS A 55 4.85 -9.09 8.58
N THR A 56 4.89 -7.98 7.83
CA THR A 56 4.20 -7.88 6.54
C THR A 56 4.71 -8.91 5.53
N ALA A 57 6.03 -9.11 5.45
CA ALA A 57 6.61 -10.11 4.56
C ALA A 57 6.16 -11.54 4.94
N ALA A 58 6.11 -11.86 6.23
CA ALA A 58 5.61 -13.15 6.72
C ALA A 58 4.12 -13.37 6.37
N LEU A 59 3.27 -12.36 6.57
CA LEU A 59 1.85 -12.43 6.20
C LEU A 59 1.67 -12.68 4.69
N LEU A 60 2.50 -12.06 3.84
CA LEU A 60 2.46 -12.29 2.40
C LEU A 60 2.93 -13.70 2.02
N ARG A 61 3.92 -14.27 2.72
CA ARG A 61 4.33 -15.68 2.51
C ARG A 61 3.19 -16.63 2.84
N GLU A 62 2.52 -16.43 3.97
CA GLU A 62 1.39 -17.27 4.36
C GLU A 62 0.22 -17.13 3.38
N HIS A 63 -0.07 -15.90 2.95
CA HIS A 63 -1.07 -15.65 1.91
C HIS A 63 -0.74 -16.40 0.60
N ARG A 64 0.52 -16.40 0.16
CA ARG A 64 0.95 -17.16 -1.02
C ARG A 64 0.70 -18.66 -0.87
N ARG A 65 1.00 -19.20 0.32
CA ARG A 65 0.80 -20.62 0.64
C ARG A 65 -0.68 -20.99 0.54
N LEU A 66 -1.56 -20.21 1.16
CA LEU A 66 -3.01 -20.42 1.12
C LEU A 66 -3.57 -20.32 -0.31
N GLN A 67 -3.12 -19.32 -1.08
CA GLN A 67 -3.56 -19.15 -2.45
C GLN A 67 -3.14 -20.32 -3.36
N LEU A 68 -1.95 -20.91 -3.13
CA LEU A 68 -1.54 -22.11 -3.85
C LEU A 68 -2.46 -23.31 -3.54
N GLU A 69 -2.94 -23.45 -2.29
CA GLU A 69 -3.96 -24.46 -1.97
C GLU A 69 -5.29 -24.18 -2.68
N GLU A 70 -5.74 -22.93 -2.70
CA GLU A 70 -6.95 -22.52 -3.41
C GLU A 70 -6.85 -22.83 -4.91
N ARG A 71 -5.69 -22.55 -5.52
CA ARG A 71 -5.41 -22.88 -6.91
C ARG A 71 -5.44 -24.38 -7.17
N LEU A 72 -4.86 -25.19 -6.29
CA LEU A 72 -4.91 -26.65 -6.41
C LEU A 72 -6.35 -27.17 -6.30
N ARG A 73 -7.15 -26.62 -5.38
CA ARG A 73 -8.57 -26.95 -5.22
C ARG A 73 -9.42 -26.55 -6.43
N ALA A 74 -9.15 -25.38 -7.01
CA ALA A 74 -9.85 -24.87 -8.19
C ALA A 74 -9.51 -25.66 -9.47
N GLY A 75 -8.32 -26.26 -9.54
CA GLY A 75 -7.89 -27.07 -10.68
C GLY A 75 -7.94 -26.28 -11.98
N THR A 76 -8.66 -26.81 -12.97
CA THR A 76 -8.81 -26.16 -14.29
C THR A 76 -9.66 -24.89 -14.28
N ALA A 77 -10.41 -24.63 -13.20
CA ALA A 77 -11.16 -23.38 -13.04
C ALA A 77 -10.24 -22.19 -12.74
N TRP A 78 -9.01 -22.42 -12.28
CA TRP A 78 -8.02 -21.37 -12.12
C TRP A 78 -7.41 -21.01 -13.48
N THR A 79 -7.90 -19.93 -14.08
CA THR A 79 -7.58 -19.55 -15.46
C THR A 79 -6.64 -18.35 -15.56
N ALA A 80 -6.35 -17.68 -14.44
CA ALA A 80 -5.66 -16.40 -14.44
C ALA A 80 -4.21 -16.45 -13.90
N GLY A 81 -3.52 -15.32 -14.09
CA GLY A 81 -2.07 -15.16 -13.86
C GLY A 81 -1.64 -15.10 -12.39
N ASP A 82 -0.34 -14.83 -12.18
CA ASP A 82 0.36 -14.89 -10.89
C ASP A 82 0.10 -13.65 -9.99
N TRP A 83 -1.18 -13.30 -9.81
CA TRP A 83 -1.62 -12.15 -9.01
C TRP A 83 -1.59 -12.47 -7.51
N CYS A 84 -1.18 -11.51 -6.69
CA CYS A 84 -1.13 -11.69 -5.24
C CYS A 84 -2.52 -11.80 -4.60
N PHE A 85 -3.48 -10.99 -5.05
CA PHE A 85 -4.82 -10.94 -4.48
C PHE A 85 -5.86 -11.20 -5.56
N THR A 86 -6.52 -12.35 -5.45
CA THR A 86 -7.38 -12.88 -6.50
C THR A 86 -8.78 -13.22 -6.02
N ASN A 87 -9.70 -13.38 -6.97
CA ASN A 87 -10.92 -14.16 -6.76
C ASN A 87 -10.62 -15.68 -6.84
N GLU A 88 -11.67 -16.48 -6.73
CA GLU A 88 -11.65 -17.94 -6.73
C GLU A 88 -11.12 -18.59 -8.02
N ILE A 89 -11.07 -17.84 -9.14
CA ILE A 89 -10.53 -18.31 -10.43
C ILE A 89 -9.16 -17.70 -10.77
N GLY A 90 -8.57 -16.96 -9.83
CA GLY A 90 -7.23 -16.39 -9.95
C GLY A 90 -7.17 -14.99 -10.59
N GLU A 91 -8.29 -14.37 -10.91
CA GLU A 91 -8.32 -13.04 -11.51
C GLU A 91 -8.06 -11.95 -10.46
N PRO A 92 -7.41 -10.83 -10.82
CA PRO A 92 -7.14 -9.77 -9.87
C PRO A 92 -8.44 -9.16 -9.34
N LEU A 93 -8.48 -8.90 -8.04
CA LEU A 93 -9.67 -8.34 -7.40
C LEU A 93 -10.05 -6.97 -7.99
N ASN A 94 -11.36 -6.74 -8.17
CA ASN A 94 -11.88 -5.44 -8.57
C ASN A 94 -11.70 -4.42 -7.42
N PRO A 95 -10.98 -3.30 -7.60
CA PRO A 95 -10.77 -2.31 -6.54
C PRO A 95 -12.06 -1.77 -5.93
N ASN A 96 -13.12 -1.59 -6.73
CA ASN A 96 -14.39 -1.10 -6.20
C ASN A 96 -15.05 -2.13 -5.29
N TRP A 97 -14.97 -3.41 -5.65
CA TRP A 97 -15.43 -4.50 -4.79
C TRP A 97 -14.63 -4.53 -3.47
N VAL A 98 -13.29 -4.46 -3.54
CA VAL A 98 -12.43 -4.44 -2.34
C VAL A 98 -12.78 -3.26 -1.43
N GLY A 99 -13.01 -2.07 -2.00
CA GLY A 99 -13.43 -0.90 -1.24
C GLY A 99 -14.76 -1.09 -0.52
N ARG A 100 -15.78 -1.61 -1.22
CA ARG A 100 -17.10 -1.88 -0.61
C ARG A 100 -17.00 -2.97 0.45
N ARG A 101 -16.23 -4.03 0.20
CA ARG A 101 -16.01 -5.12 1.16
C ARG A 101 -15.33 -4.60 2.43
N PHE A 102 -14.32 -3.76 2.29
CA PHE A 102 -13.66 -3.10 3.42
C PHE A 102 -14.64 -2.26 4.23
N SER A 103 -15.44 -1.39 3.61
CA SER A 103 -16.42 -0.57 4.34
C SER A 103 -17.46 -1.41 5.08
N LYS A 104 -17.90 -2.53 4.50
CA LYS A 104 -18.78 -3.48 5.19
C LYS A 104 -18.09 -4.11 6.42
N LEU A 105 -16.83 -4.52 6.28
CA LEU A 105 -16.06 -5.09 7.39
C LEU A 105 -15.79 -4.07 8.50
N ALA A 106 -15.46 -2.82 8.15
CA ALA A 106 -15.27 -1.75 9.12
C ALA A 106 -16.56 -1.47 9.90
N SER A 107 -17.70 -1.38 9.21
CA SER A 107 -19.01 -1.20 9.86
C SER A 107 -19.38 -2.39 10.75
N ALA A 108 -19.06 -3.63 10.35
CA ALA A 108 -19.33 -4.81 11.16
C ALA A 108 -18.41 -4.93 12.39
N ALA A 109 -17.31 -4.17 12.41
CA ALA A 109 -16.39 -4.07 13.54
C ALA A 109 -16.62 -2.80 14.38
N ASP A 110 -17.77 -2.13 14.21
CA ASP A 110 -18.14 -0.88 14.88
C ASP A 110 -17.11 0.25 14.72
N LEU A 111 -16.35 0.23 13.62
CA LEU A 111 -15.42 1.30 13.29
C LEU A 111 -16.15 2.47 12.62
N PRO A 112 -15.65 3.71 12.78
CA PRO A 112 -16.15 4.86 12.03
C PRO A 112 -16.13 4.60 10.52
N ALA A 113 -16.88 5.41 9.76
CA ALA A 113 -16.88 5.35 8.30
C ALA A 113 -15.49 5.65 7.72
N ILE A 114 -14.68 4.60 7.59
CA ILE A 114 -13.31 4.63 7.08
C ILE A 114 -13.21 3.92 5.75
N SER A 115 -12.32 4.43 4.91
CA SER A 115 -12.00 3.90 3.59
C SER A 115 -10.53 3.49 3.50
N MET A 116 -10.20 2.63 2.53
CA MET A 116 -8.80 2.28 2.27
C MET A 116 -7.94 3.49 1.85
N ARG A 117 -8.57 4.56 1.34
CA ARG A 117 -7.88 5.84 1.08
C ARG A 117 -7.45 6.47 2.40
N GLN A 118 -8.32 6.49 3.40
CA GLN A 118 -7.99 6.98 4.73
C GLN A 118 -6.91 6.12 5.41
N LEU A 119 -6.90 4.79 5.23
CA LEU A 119 -5.78 3.96 5.73
C LEU A 119 -4.41 4.40 5.17
N ARG A 120 -4.38 4.78 3.89
CA ARG A 120 -3.16 5.32 3.28
C ARG A 120 -2.79 6.70 3.85
N HIS A 121 -3.76 7.54 4.16
CA HIS A 121 -3.52 8.80 4.88
C HIS A 121 -2.98 8.54 6.29
N SER A 122 -3.60 7.64 7.05
CA SER A 122 -3.13 7.23 8.38
C SER A 122 -1.70 6.67 8.34
N HIS A 123 -1.35 5.88 7.32
CA HIS A 123 0.02 5.40 7.11
C HIS A 123 1.03 6.55 6.97
N ALA A 124 0.67 7.59 6.21
CA ALA A 124 1.51 8.77 6.03
C ALA A 124 1.62 9.59 7.31
N THR A 125 0.50 9.86 7.97
CA THR A 125 0.45 10.60 9.24
C THR A 125 1.26 9.90 10.32
N ALA A 126 1.17 8.57 10.43
CA ALA A 126 1.92 7.80 11.40
C ALA A 126 3.44 7.90 11.18
N LEU A 127 3.91 7.85 9.93
CA LEU A 127 5.32 8.04 9.62
C LEU A 127 5.80 9.45 9.97
N LEU A 128 5.04 10.48 9.59
CA LEU A 128 5.37 11.88 9.89
C LEU A 128 5.38 12.13 11.40
N ALA A 129 4.39 11.59 12.13
CA ALA A 129 4.31 11.68 13.59
C ALA A 129 5.47 10.94 14.28
N ALA A 130 5.99 9.87 13.68
CA ALA A 130 7.20 9.19 14.12
C ALA A 130 8.50 9.97 13.80
N GLY A 131 8.40 11.15 13.16
CA GLY A 131 9.53 12.00 12.84
C GLY A 131 10.22 11.69 11.52
N GLU A 132 9.64 10.82 10.68
CA GLU A 132 10.21 10.49 9.37
C GLU A 132 10.27 11.70 8.46
N HIS A 133 11.35 11.78 7.67
CA HIS A 133 11.54 12.91 6.78
C HIS A 133 10.45 12.92 5.68
N PRO A 134 9.76 14.06 5.43
CA PRO A 134 8.64 14.12 4.47
C PRO A 134 8.97 13.61 3.06
N LYS A 135 10.23 13.76 2.62
CA LYS A 135 10.73 13.19 1.35
C LYS A 135 10.64 11.67 1.30
N ILE A 136 10.99 10.98 2.39
CA ILE A 136 10.89 9.51 2.49
C ILE A 136 9.43 9.08 2.41
N VAL A 137 8.55 9.77 3.14
CA VAL A 137 7.09 9.53 3.10
C VAL A 137 6.54 9.77 1.70
N GLN A 138 6.94 10.87 1.04
CA GLN A 138 6.55 11.21 -0.33
C GLN A 138 6.95 10.09 -1.31
N GLU A 139 8.19 9.61 -1.25
CA GLU A 139 8.74 8.57 -2.13
C GLU A 139 8.04 7.23 -1.89
N ARG A 140 7.88 6.81 -0.64
CA ARG A 140 7.15 5.59 -0.26
C ARG A 140 5.72 5.59 -0.80
N LEU A 141 5.05 6.74 -0.73
CA LEU A 141 3.69 6.91 -1.24
C LEU A 141 3.66 7.15 -2.75
N GLY A 142 4.74 7.57 -3.39
CA GLY A 142 4.76 7.93 -4.81
C GLY A 142 3.92 9.17 -5.13
N HIS A 143 3.92 10.15 -4.23
CA HIS A 143 3.30 11.44 -4.50
C HIS A 143 4.14 12.26 -5.48
N SER A 144 3.47 12.86 -6.48
CA SER A 144 4.15 13.65 -7.52
C SER A 144 4.70 14.98 -7.03
N SER A 145 4.20 15.47 -5.91
CA SER A 145 4.69 16.65 -5.22
C SER A 145 4.76 16.37 -3.73
N ILE A 146 5.75 16.97 -3.07
CA ILE A 146 5.86 17.00 -1.62
C ILE A 146 4.73 17.81 -0.99
N SER A 147 4.18 18.82 -1.70
CA SER A 147 3.05 19.63 -1.24
C SER A 147 1.82 18.77 -0.94
N ILE A 148 1.52 17.76 -1.76
CA ILE A 148 0.45 16.77 -1.48
C ILE A 148 0.67 16.05 -0.13
N THR A 149 1.94 15.92 0.29
CA THR A 149 2.36 15.26 1.54
C THR A 149 2.55 16.25 2.70
N LEU A 150 2.47 17.56 2.47
CA LEU A 150 2.58 18.58 3.52
C LEU A 150 1.24 19.30 3.73
N ASP A 151 0.53 19.64 2.66
CA ASP A 151 -0.79 20.27 2.66
C ASP A 151 -1.85 19.38 3.34
N THR A 152 -1.73 18.06 3.20
CA THR A 152 -2.63 17.09 3.84
C THR A 152 -2.27 16.81 5.31
N TYR A 153 -1.08 17.22 5.78
CA TYR A 153 -0.52 16.78 7.07
C TYR A 153 0.00 17.94 7.93
N SER A 154 -0.44 19.15 7.63
CA SER A 154 -0.12 20.38 8.36
C SER A 154 -0.40 20.28 9.87
N ALA A 155 -1.34 19.44 10.29
CA ALA A 155 -1.69 19.22 11.70
C ALA A 155 -0.59 18.53 12.55
N VAL A 156 0.33 17.76 11.95
CA VAL A 156 1.44 17.10 12.68
C VAL A 156 2.74 17.92 12.69
N LEU A 157 2.84 18.95 11.85
CA LEU A 157 4.02 19.82 11.76
C LEU A 157 4.39 20.58 13.06
N PRO A 158 3.45 21.05 13.90
CA PRO A 158 3.80 21.78 15.13
C PRO A 158 4.69 20.97 16.08
N ASN A 159 4.45 19.67 16.19
CA ASN A 159 5.23 18.79 17.08
C ASN A 159 6.63 18.48 16.52
N MET A 160 6.80 18.57 15.19
CA MET A 160 8.08 18.28 14.54
C MET A 160 9.11 19.39 14.75
N GLN A 161 8.69 20.65 14.90
CA GLN A 161 9.60 21.78 15.14
C GLN A 161 10.32 21.64 16.49
N ARG A 162 9.59 21.30 17.55
CA ARG A 162 10.18 21.07 18.89
C ARG A 162 11.20 19.94 18.84
N ALA A 163 10.81 18.79 18.31
CA ALA A 163 11.69 17.63 18.19
C ALA A 163 12.93 17.90 17.32
N ALA A 164 12.85 18.78 16.32
CA ALA A 164 13.99 19.16 15.51
C ALA A 164 15.01 19.99 16.29
N VAL A 165 14.55 20.95 17.10
CA VAL A 165 15.41 21.76 17.98
C VAL A 165 16.06 20.89 19.05
N ASP A 166 15.30 19.99 19.68
CA ASP A 166 15.82 19.11 20.74
C ASP A 166 16.93 18.18 20.21
N ARG A 167 16.77 17.64 18.98
CA ARG A 167 17.82 16.85 18.32
C ARG A 167 19.05 17.68 17.97
N LEU A 168 18.88 18.92 17.53
CA LEU A 168 20.01 19.80 17.23
C LEU A 168 20.81 20.11 18.51
N ALA A 169 20.12 20.42 19.61
CA ALA A 169 20.77 20.66 20.90
C ALA A 169 21.61 19.44 21.34
N GLN A 170 21.07 18.23 21.23
CA GLN A 170 21.82 17.00 21.52
C GLN A 170 23.08 16.82 20.66
N ILE A 171 23.04 17.21 19.37
CA ILE A 171 24.21 17.12 18.48
C ILE A 171 25.26 18.18 18.85
N MET A 172 24.84 19.34 19.34
CA MET A 172 25.74 20.45 19.69
C MET A 172 26.34 20.32 21.09
N GLU A 173 25.70 19.56 21.98
CA GLU A 173 26.14 19.32 23.36
C GLU A 173 26.99 18.03 23.52
N GLY A 174 27.14 17.22 22.47
CA GLY A 174 27.99 16.03 22.42
C GLY A 174 29.21 16.19 21.54
#